data_AF-A0A2I2KJT9-F1
#
_entry.id   AF-A0A2I2KJT9-F1
#
_cell.length_a   1.000
_cell.length_b   1.000
_cell.length_c   1.000
_cell.angle_alpha   90.00
_cell.angle_beta   90.00
_cell.angle_gamma   90.00
#
_symmetry.space_group_name_H-M   'P 1'
#
loop_
_entity.id
_entity.type
_entity.pdbx_description
1 polymer ?
#
loop_
_entity_poly.entity_id
_entity_poly.type
_entity_poly.pdbx_seq_one_letter_code
_entity_poly.pdbx_strand_id
1 'polypeptide(L)'
;MHHNTLHAFEDLPFQDAVVRASEVLGTRPFQTERAFAEHLRSGRIRADDVRAVLAPHDEVDGDVEVVPGGPTLAEFRFRRLTTLFEIPHGAGLRWLLDEEDVRHRCHPLVGDARRAALRPRSRLLGEVWEALERQRPPAPAAPAPARRRDQILLLLGVDTDEFVHPVLIRLCAAFLDQGIAYWRMPDREDGLLGVFRRLFGLPTERPDPVWSGLDRVLREQAAQGWTATRTVVWALHALQVPEPAWPATIRANLLSLRGWAGMVPSRGALPGGAYLRRSRLLRRGHGLSGPG
;
A
#
# COMPACT_ATOMS: atom_id res chain seq x y z
N MET A 1 8.80 -3.18 -20.47
CA MET A 1 7.61 -4.02 -20.23
C MET A 1 7.10 -3.71 -18.85
N HIS A 2 5.83 -3.29 -18.70
CA HIS A 2 5.22 -3.10 -17.38
C HIS A 2 4.60 -4.43 -16.97
N HIS A 3 5.19 -5.12 -15.97
CA HIS A 3 4.49 -6.23 -15.33
C HIS A 3 3.24 -5.67 -14.64
N ASN A 4 2.10 -6.35 -14.82
CA ASN A 4 0.88 -6.01 -14.11
C ASN A 4 1.14 -6.17 -12.60
N THR A 5 1.02 -5.07 -11.85
CA THR A 5 1.24 -5.08 -10.39
C THR A 5 0.23 -5.94 -9.63
N LEU A 6 -0.87 -6.34 -10.27
CA LEU A 6 -1.86 -7.25 -9.72
C LEU A 6 -1.61 -8.73 -10.04
N HIS A 7 -0.54 -9.08 -10.77
CA HIS A 7 -0.27 -10.47 -11.17
C HIS A 7 -0.17 -11.43 -9.96
N ALA A 8 0.27 -10.93 -8.80
CA ALA A 8 0.35 -11.72 -7.56
C ALA A 8 -1.02 -11.95 -6.88
N PHE A 9 -2.11 -11.42 -7.44
CA PHE A 9 -3.46 -11.45 -6.90
C PHE A 9 -4.49 -11.91 -7.96
N GLU A 10 -4.06 -12.57 -9.04
CA GLU A 10 -4.93 -13.02 -10.13
C GLU A 10 -5.99 -14.03 -9.69
N ASP A 11 -5.74 -14.74 -8.59
CA ASP A 11 -6.67 -15.69 -7.98
C ASP A 11 -7.84 -15.00 -7.24
N LEU A 12 -7.80 -13.68 -7.06
CA LEU A 12 -8.82 -12.90 -6.34
C LEU A 12 -9.76 -12.16 -7.30
N PRO A 13 -11.04 -11.97 -6.93
CA PRO A 13 -11.90 -11.03 -7.62
C PRO A 13 -11.25 -9.65 -7.69
N PHE A 14 -11.44 -8.91 -8.79
CA PHE A 14 -10.72 -7.66 -9.06
C PHE A 14 -10.76 -6.66 -7.89
N GLN A 15 -11.93 -6.48 -7.26
CA GLN A 15 -12.11 -5.57 -6.14
C GLN A 15 -11.24 -5.96 -4.94
N ASP A 16 -11.23 -7.25 -4.59
CA ASP A 16 -10.40 -7.79 -3.51
C ASP A 16 -8.91 -7.71 -3.87
N ALA A 17 -8.57 -7.99 -5.14
CA ALA A 17 -7.21 -7.91 -5.64
C ALA A 17 -6.64 -6.48 -5.51
N VAL A 18 -7.39 -5.44 -5.90
CA VAL A 18 -6.91 -4.05 -5.77
C VAL A 18 -6.82 -3.60 -4.33
N VAL A 19 -7.78 -3.97 -3.48
CA VAL A 19 -7.73 -3.66 -2.04
C VAL A 19 -6.51 -4.32 -1.42
N ARG A 20 -6.32 -5.62 -1.65
CA ARG A 20 -5.18 -6.37 -1.11
C ARG A 20 -3.85 -5.85 -1.63
N ALA A 21 -3.77 -5.53 -2.92
CA ALA A 21 -2.59 -4.91 -3.51
C ALA A 21 -2.33 -3.53 -2.88
N SER A 22 -3.35 -2.74 -2.59
CA SER A 22 -3.20 -1.42 -1.98
C SER A 22 -2.69 -1.46 -0.55
N GLU A 23 -3.12 -2.45 0.25
CA GLU A 23 -2.60 -2.69 1.61
C GLU A 23 -1.10 -3.02 1.58
N VAL A 24 -0.69 -3.85 0.61
CA VAL A 24 0.70 -4.25 0.45
C VAL A 24 1.53 -3.09 -0.11
N LEU A 25 1.05 -2.45 -1.17
CA LEU A 25 1.79 -1.44 -1.90
C LEU A 25 1.59 -0.04 -1.35
N GLY A 26 0.84 0.16 -0.25
CA GLY A 26 0.48 1.44 0.33
C GLY A 26 0.06 2.48 -0.72
N THR A 27 -0.84 2.08 -1.60
CA THR A 27 -1.46 2.93 -2.63
C THR A 27 -2.94 3.12 -2.31
N ARG A 28 -3.65 3.96 -3.07
CA ARG A 28 -5.11 4.03 -2.98
C ARG A 28 -5.71 3.06 -4.00
N PRO A 29 -6.52 2.07 -3.58
CA PRO A 29 -7.09 1.09 -4.51
C PRO A 29 -8.12 1.73 -5.45
N PHE A 30 -8.81 2.75 -4.96
CA PHE A 30 -9.84 3.49 -5.69
C PHE A 30 -9.61 5.00 -5.55
N GLN A 31 -10.30 5.77 -6.40
CA GLN A 31 -10.35 7.23 -6.25
C GLN A 31 -11.05 7.62 -4.93
N THR A 32 -10.79 8.84 -4.45
CA THR A 32 -11.43 9.37 -3.23
C THR A 32 -12.93 9.61 -3.45
N GLU A 33 -13.75 9.57 -2.39
CA GLU A 33 -15.18 9.97 -2.44
C GLU A 33 -15.37 11.35 -3.09
N ARG A 34 -14.48 12.30 -2.78
CA ARG A 34 -14.51 13.64 -3.39
C ARG A 34 -14.43 13.56 -4.91
N ALA A 35 -13.43 12.86 -5.46
CA ALA A 35 -13.26 12.66 -6.90
C ALA A 35 -14.50 12.01 -7.55
N PHE A 36 -15.12 11.00 -6.91
CA PHE A 36 -16.38 10.44 -7.40
C PHE A 36 -17.52 11.45 -7.41
N ALA A 37 -17.62 12.29 -6.38
CA ALA A 37 -18.58 13.40 -6.36
C ALA A 37 -18.31 14.43 -7.48
N GLU A 38 -17.04 14.69 -7.84
CA GLU A 38 -16.70 15.54 -8.99
C GLU A 38 -17.10 14.90 -10.33
N HIS A 39 -16.92 13.59 -10.47
CA HIS A 39 -17.37 12.85 -11.66
C HIS A 39 -18.90 12.87 -11.80
N LEU A 40 -19.63 12.79 -10.69
CA LEU A 40 -21.09 12.98 -10.67
C LEU A 40 -21.47 14.41 -11.09
N ARG A 41 -20.83 15.43 -10.50
CA ARG A 41 -21.11 16.84 -10.82
C ARG A 41 -20.77 17.20 -12.27
N SER A 42 -19.73 16.61 -12.84
CA SER A 42 -19.32 16.83 -14.24
C SER A 42 -20.12 15.98 -15.24
N GLY A 43 -20.97 15.07 -14.77
CA GLY A 43 -21.76 14.18 -15.62
C GLY A 43 -20.96 13.02 -16.24
N ARG A 44 -19.71 12.82 -15.80
CA ARG A 44 -18.90 11.63 -16.16
C ARG A 44 -19.50 10.35 -15.56
N ILE A 45 -20.05 10.44 -14.36
CA ILE A 45 -20.92 9.43 -13.76
C ILE A 45 -22.32 10.04 -13.72
N ARG A 46 -23.32 9.31 -14.20
CA ARG A 46 -24.73 9.73 -14.18
C ARG A 46 -25.46 9.07 -13.02
N ALA A 47 -26.56 9.70 -12.59
CA ALA A 47 -27.44 9.10 -11.59
C ALA A 47 -27.96 7.72 -12.02
N ASP A 48 -28.22 7.54 -13.32
CA ASP A 48 -28.65 6.25 -13.87
C ASP A 48 -27.56 5.18 -13.82
N ASP A 49 -26.28 5.56 -13.94
CA ASP A 49 -25.17 4.62 -13.77
C ASP A 49 -25.14 4.10 -12.32
N VAL A 50 -25.36 4.98 -11.34
CA VAL A 50 -25.46 4.59 -9.92
C VAL A 50 -26.65 3.66 -9.68
N ARG A 51 -27.82 3.98 -10.26
CA ARG A 51 -29.01 3.10 -10.16
C ARG A 51 -28.76 1.73 -10.77
N ALA A 52 -28.13 1.68 -11.94
CA ALA A 52 -27.82 0.41 -12.60
C ALA A 52 -26.89 -0.48 -11.76
N VAL A 53 -25.92 0.12 -11.06
CA VAL A 53 -25.04 -0.61 -10.14
C VAL A 53 -25.77 -1.07 -8.88
N LEU A 54 -26.72 -0.27 -8.37
CA LEU A 54 -27.48 -0.62 -7.17
C LEU A 54 -28.61 -1.63 -7.42
N ALA A 55 -29.16 -1.70 -8.64
CA ALA A 55 -30.32 -2.54 -8.95
C ALA A 55 -30.21 -4.00 -8.46
N PRO A 56 -29.10 -4.73 -8.68
CA PRO A 56 -28.97 -6.11 -8.18
C PRO A 56 -28.97 -6.22 -6.65
N HIS A 57 -28.53 -5.17 -5.95
CA HIS A 57 -28.55 -5.14 -4.48
C HIS A 57 -29.93 -4.78 -3.95
N ASP A 58 -30.60 -3.84 -4.60
CA ASP A 58 -31.92 -3.35 -4.18
C ASP A 58 -33.04 -4.37 -4.47
N GLU A 59 -32.84 -5.30 -5.42
CA GLU A 59 -33.73 -6.46 -5.62
C GLU A 59 -33.79 -7.38 -4.39
N VAL A 60 -32.73 -7.41 -3.56
CA VAL A 60 -32.63 -8.30 -2.40
C VAL A 60 -33.26 -7.68 -1.16
N ASP A 61 -32.91 -6.44 -0.84
CA ASP A 61 -33.29 -5.78 0.41
C ASP A 61 -33.65 -4.29 0.25
N GLY A 62 -33.87 -3.82 -0.98
CA GLY A 62 -34.05 -2.40 -1.27
C GLY A 62 -35.25 -1.76 -0.58
N ASP A 63 -36.33 -2.53 -0.34
CA ASP A 63 -37.56 -2.08 0.31
C ASP A 63 -37.47 -2.06 1.85
N VAL A 64 -36.40 -2.61 2.42
CA VAL A 64 -36.22 -2.63 3.89
C VAL A 64 -36.00 -1.22 4.39
N GLU A 65 -36.81 -0.79 5.37
CA GLU A 65 -36.62 0.50 6.03
C GLU A 65 -35.33 0.50 6.85
N VAL A 66 -34.47 1.50 6.64
CA VAL A 66 -33.21 1.64 7.41
C VAL A 66 -33.50 1.94 8.89
N VAL A 67 -34.53 2.73 9.12
CA VAL A 67 -35.09 3.01 10.45
C VAL A 67 -36.61 3.03 10.31
N PRO A 68 -37.38 2.62 11.34
CA PRO A 68 -38.83 2.61 11.27
C PRO A 68 -39.42 3.97 10.83
N GLY A 69 -40.19 3.99 9.74
CA GLY A 69 -40.76 5.20 9.13
C GLY A 69 -39.73 6.11 8.45
N GLY A 70 -38.54 5.58 8.14
CA GLY A 70 -37.45 6.26 7.45
C GLY A 70 -37.38 5.94 5.95
N PRO A 71 -36.27 6.30 5.27
CA PRO A 71 -36.06 5.91 3.88
C PRO A 71 -35.83 4.40 3.77
N THR A 72 -36.15 3.85 2.60
CA THR A 72 -35.80 2.47 2.27
C THR A 72 -34.29 2.33 2.06
N LEU A 73 -33.77 1.10 2.12
CA LEU A 73 -32.36 0.79 1.88
C LEU A 73 -31.91 1.27 0.49
N ALA A 74 -32.76 1.10 -0.53
CA ALA A 74 -32.51 1.61 -1.88
C ALA A 74 -32.36 3.14 -1.92
N GLU A 75 -33.30 3.87 -1.31
CA GLU A 75 -33.24 5.32 -1.22
C GLU A 75 -32.01 5.80 -0.45
N PHE A 76 -31.67 5.12 0.64
CA PHE A 76 -30.52 5.44 1.47
C PHE A 76 -29.20 5.23 0.72
N ARG A 77 -29.01 4.07 0.09
CA ARG A 77 -27.82 3.75 -0.72
C ARG A 77 -27.64 4.75 -1.86
N PHE A 78 -28.71 5.03 -2.61
CA PHE A 78 -28.69 5.99 -3.70
C PHE A 78 -28.30 7.39 -3.21
N ARG A 79 -28.92 7.88 -2.13
CA ARG A 79 -28.57 9.19 -1.54
C ARG A 79 -27.12 9.24 -1.04
N ARG A 80 -26.65 8.17 -0.38
CA ARG A 80 -25.27 8.10 0.15
C ARG A 80 -24.23 8.12 -0.97
N LEU A 81 -24.49 7.47 -2.10
CA LEU A 81 -23.56 7.44 -3.24
C LEU A 81 -23.62 8.69 -4.12
N THR A 82 -24.76 9.39 -4.15
CA THR A 82 -24.93 10.60 -4.97
C THR A 82 -24.65 11.91 -4.23
N THR A 83 -24.57 11.86 -2.90
CA THR A 83 -24.33 13.03 -2.05
C THR A 83 -23.06 12.83 -1.23
N LEU A 84 -22.07 13.70 -1.43
CA LEU A 84 -20.86 13.70 -0.61
C LEU A 84 -21.18 14.18 0.80
N PHE A 85 -21.02 13.29 1.80
CA PHE A 85 -20.93 13.69 3.20
C PHE A 85 -19.53 13.34 3.69
N GLU A 86 -18.73 14.36 3.96
CA GLU A 86 -17.44 14.18 4.62
C GLU A 86 -17.70 13.77 6.08
N ILE A 87 -17.45 12.50 6.38
CA ILE A 87 -17.55 11.97 7.75
C ILE A 87 -16.17 12.12 8.37
N PRO A 88 -16.01 13.00 9.37
CA PRO A 88 -14.73 13.18 10.04
C PRO A 88 -14.40 11.94 10.87
N HIS A 89 -13.11 11.61 10.95
CA HIS A 89 -12.61 10.44 11.66
C HIS A 89 -11.50 10.81 12.64
N GLY A 90 -11.29 9.96 13.65
CA GLY A 90 -10.17 10.09 14.59
C GLY A 90 -10.19 11.41 15.37
N ALA A 91 -9.05 12.11 15.39
CA ALA A 91 -8.90 13.37 16.10
C ALA A 91 -9.81 14.48 15.57
N GLY A 92 -10.10 14.50 14.26
CA GLY A 92 -10.97 15.50 13.66
C GLY A 92 -12.42 15.40 14.14
N LEU A 93 -12.91 14.17 14.37
CA LEU A 93 -14.24 13.96 14.94
C LEU A 93 -14.32 14.47 16.38
N ARG A 94 -13.28 14.21 17.20
CA ARG A 94 -13.24 14.67 18.60
C ARG A 94 -13.26 16.20 18.66
N TRP A 95 -12.42 16.85 17.85
CA TRP A 95 -12.41 18.30 17.76
C TRP A 95 -13.78 18.87 17.37
N LEU A 96 -14.47 18.26 16.39
CA LEU A 96 -15.82 18.71 16.01
C LEU A 96 -16.88 18.52 17.10
N LEU A 97 -16.76 17.44 17.89
CA LEU A 97 -17.68 17.18 19.00
C LEU A 97 -17.45 18.12 20.19
N ASP A 98 -16.18 18.37 20.51
CA ASP A 98 -15.79 19.17 21.66
C ASP A 98 -15.90 20.69 21.39
N GLU A 99 -15.51 21.13 20.18
CA GLU A 99 -15.34 22.55 19.86
C GLU A 99 -16.47 23.14 18.99
N GLU A 100 -17.02 22.36 18.05
CA GLU A 100 -18.03 22.84 17.09
C GLU A 100 -19.48 22.47 17.46
N ASP A 101 -19.67 21.78 18.59
CA ASP A 101 -20.95 21.32 19.13
C ASP A 101 -21.91 20.76 18.07
N VAL A 102 -21.35 19.93 17.18
CA VAL A 102 -22.06 19.34 16.04
C VAL A 102 -23.30 18.51 16.43
N ARG A 103 -23.41 18.15 17.72
CA ARG A 103 -24.57 17.48 18.33
C ARG A 103 -25.87 18.27 18.18
N HIS A 104 -25.77 19.60 18.06
CA HIS A 104 -26.94 20.49 17.96
C HIS A 104 -27.09 21.14 16.58
N ARG A 105 -26.22 20.82 15.62
CA ARG A 105 -26.24 21.38 14.26
C ARG A 105 -26.76 20.36 13.25
N CYS A 106 -27.74 20.77 12.46
CA CYS A 106 -28.18 19.97 11.30
C CYS A 106 -27.29 20.26 10.08
N HIS A 107 -27.04 19.23 9.27
CA HIS A 107 -26.33 19.38 8.00
C HIS A 107 -27.01 20.44 7.10
N PRO A 108 -26.27 21.24 6.30
CA PRO A 108 -26.84 22.30 5.46
C PRO A 108 -27.95 21.83 4.51
N LEU A 109 -27.89 20.57 4.06
CA LEU A 109 -28.90 19.95 3.18
C LEU A 109 -30.27 19.73 3.84
N VAL A 110 -30.38 19.82 5.17
CA VAL A 110 -31.65 19.68 5.88
C VAL A 110 -32.43 20.99 5.75
N GLY A 111 -33.58 21.02 5.07
CA GLY A 111 -34.38 22.24 4.93
C GLY A 111 -34.88 22.84 6.26
N ASP A 112 -35.19 24.15 6.28
CA ASP A 112 -35.51 24.90 7.51
C ASP A 112 -36.67 24.35 8.32
N ALA A 113 -37.75 23.93 7.66
CA ALA A 113 -38.90 23.33 8.32
C ALA A 113 -38.51 22.04 9.07
N ARG A 114 -37.65 21.21 8.47
CA ARG A 114 -37.17 19.98 9.10
C ARG A 114 -36.15 20.27 10.20
N ARG A 115 -35.27 21.26 10.02
CA ARG A 115 -34.36 21.74 11.08
C ARG A 115 -35.15 22.14 12.33
N ALA A 116 -36.21 22.93 12.17
CA ALA A 116 -37.06 23.35 13.29
C ALA A 116 -37.68 22.17 14.03
N ALA A 117 -38.19 21.17 13.30
CA ALA A 117 -38.76 19.95 13.88
C ALA A 117 -37.74 19.04 14.59
N LEU A 118 -36.45 19.13 14.23
CA LEU A 118 -35.37 18.34 14.83
C LEU A 118 -34.73 19.00 16.06
N ARG A 119 -34.84 20.33 16.24
CA ARG A 119 -34.26 21.04 17.40
C ARG A 119 -34.63 20.44 18.76
N PRO A 120 -35.88 20.01 19.04
CA PRO A 120 -36.21 19.41 20.33
C PRO A 120 -35.53 18.06 20.55
N ARG A 121 -35.27 17.32 19.46
CA ARG A 121 -34.65 15.98 19.49
C ARG A 121 -33.12 16.02 19.53
N SER A 122 -32.48 17.16 19.25
CA SER A 122 -31.01 17.25 19.27
C SER A 122 -30.42 17.11 20.68
N ARG A 123 -31.16 17.51 21.73
CA ARG A 123 -30.78 17.23 23.12
C ARG A 123 -30.71 15.73 23.42
N LEU A 124 -31.71 14.98 22.97
CA LEU A 124 -31.73 13.53 23.11
C LEU A 124 -30.52 12.87 22.41
N LEU A 125 -30.10 13.39 21.26
CA LEU A 125 -28.89 12.88 20.57
C LEU A 125 -27.62 13.12 21.38
N GLY A 126 -27.49 14.27 22.04
CA GLY A 126 -26.39 14.55 22.97
C GLY A 126 -26.37 13.56 24.14
N GLU A 127 -27.53 13.33 24.77
CA GLU A 127 -27.68 12.40 25.89
C GLU A 127 -27.38 10.95 25.48
N VAL A 128 -27.85 10.52 24.31
CA VAL A 128 -27.56 9.19 23.74
C VAL A 128 -26.07 9.06 23.45
N TRP A 129 -25.44 10.08 22.87
CA TRP A 129 -24.00 10.08 22.61
C TRP A 129 -23.19 9.95 23.90
N GLU A 130 -23.51 10.72 24.93
CA GLU A 130 -22.84 10.65 26.24
C GLU A 130 -23.07 9.30 26.93
N ALA A 131 -24.25 8.68 26.76
CA ALA A 131 -24.53 7.35 27.25
C ALA A 131 -23.68 6.29 26.52
N LEU A 132 -23.56 6.38 25.20
CA LEU A 132 -22.74 5.48 24.38
C LEU A 132 -21.24 5.66 24.69
N GLU A 133 -20.76 6.89 24.85
CA GLU A 133 -19.34 7.15 25.17
C GLU A 133 -18.97 6.60 26.55
N ARG A 134 -19.87 6.68 27.55
CA ARG A 134 -19.67 6.05 28.87
C ARG A 134 -19.62 4.53 28.81
N GLN A 135 -20.32 3.92 27.86
CA GLN A 135 -20.31 2.47 27.64
C GLN A 135 -19.26 2.02 26.60
N ARG A 136 -18.47 2.96 26.08
CA ARG A 136 -17.52 2.70 25.02
C ARG A 136 -16.49 1.67 25.50
N PRO A 137 -16.34 0.53 24.80
CA PRO A 137 -15.27 -0.40 25.13
C PRO A 137 -13.92 0.28 24.89
N PRO A 138 -12.90 -0.02 25.71
CA PRO A 138 -11.55 0.48 25.47
C PRO A 138 -11.14 0.14 24.03
N ALA A 139 -10.60 1.13 23.33
CA ALA A 139 -10.15 0.91 21.97
C ALA A 139 -9.13 -0.25 21.97
N PRO A 140 -9.25 -1.22 21.04
CA PRO A 140 -8.27 -2.28 20.95
C PRO A 140 -6.88 -1.65 20.78
N ALA A 141 -5.89 -2.21 21.47
CA ALA A 141 -4.51 -1.78 21.30
C ALA A 141 -4.14 -1.88 19.82
N ALA A 142 -3.60 -0.80 19.26
CA ALA A 142 -3.11 -0.83 17.89
C ALA A 142 -2.07 -1.95 17.77
N PRO A 143 -2.13 -2.79 16.72
CA PRO A 143 -1.16 -3.84 16.54
C PRO A 143 0.24 -3.22 16.42
N ALA A 144 1.22 -3.85 17.05
CA ALA A 144 2.61 -3.40 16.95
C ALA A 144 3.04 -3.42 15.47
N PRO A 145 3.76 -2.39 14.99
CA PRO A 145 4.28 -2.39 13.63
C PRO A 145 5.12 -3.64 13.35
N ALA A 146 5.02 -4.18 12.15
CA ALA A 146 5.74 -5.39 11.77
C ALA A 146 7.26 -5.20 11.75
N ARG A 147 7.77 -4.03 11.35
CA ARG A 147 9.22 -3.77 11.28
C ARG A 147 9.72 -3.23 12.62
N ARG A 148 10.89 -3.72 13.06
CA ARG A 148 11.60 -3.14 14.22
C ARG A 148 11.94 -1.67 14.02
N ARG A 149 12.26 -1.25 12.78
CA ARG A 149 12.43 0.16 12.42
C ARG A 149 11.23 1.01 12.83
N ASP A 150 10.02 0.57 12.53
CA ASP A 150 8.80 1.34 12.82
C ASP A 150 8.55 1.44 14.33
N GLN A 151 8.92 0.39 15.08
CA GLN A 151 8.86 0.39 16.55
C GLN A 151 9.89 1.36 17.15
N ILE A 152 11.12 1.37 16.62
CA ILE A 152 12.17 2.33 17.02
C ILE A 152 11.72 3.77 16.73
N LEU A 153 11.14 4.01 15.56
CA LEU A 153 10.62 5.33 15.20
C LEU A 153 9.51 5.79 16.15
N LEU A 154 8.57 4.91 16.49
CA LEU A 154 7.48 5.24 17.42
C LEU A 154 7.99 5.52 18.85
N LEU A 155 8.98 4.78 19.32
CA LEU A 155 9.46 4.88 20.70
C LEU A 155 10.51 5.97 20.90
N LEU A 156 11.38 6.17 19.91
CA LEU A 156 12.58 7.01 20.03
C LEU A 156 12.61 8.17 19.05
N GLY A 157 11.70 8.22 18.07
CA GLY A 157 11.68 9.26 17.03
C GLY A 157 12.81 9.15 16.01
N VAL A 158 13.56 8.03 16.01
CA VAL A 158 14.70 7.81 15.12
C VAL A 158 14.30 6.88 13.98
N ASP A 159 14.53 7.33 12.75
CA ASP A 159 14.30 6.52 11.55
C ASP A 159 15.60 5.81 11.09
N THR A 160 15.69 4.50 11.31
CA THR A 160 16.86 3.73 10.85
C THR A 160 16.97 3.64 9.33
N ASP A 161 15.87 3.81 8.59
CA ASP A 161 15.88 3.75 7.13
C ASP A 161 16.58 4.97 6.51
N GLU A 162 16.65 6.11 7.19
CA GLU A 162 17.38 7.31 6.72
C GLU A 162 18.88 7.03 6.53
N PHE A 163 19.45 6.13 7.34
CA PHE A 163 20.83 5.70 7.23
C PHE A 163 20.98 4.61 6.16
N VAL A 164 20.07 3.63 6.14
CA VAL A 164 20.21 2.40 5.34
C VAL A 164 19.80 2.59 3.88
N HIS A 165 18.70 3.30 3.60
CA HIS A 165 18.15 3.43 2.26
C HIS A 165 19.10 4.11 1.26
N PRO A 166 19.80 5.22 1.58
CA PRO A 166 20.74 5.84 0.64
C PRO A 166 21.85 4.90 0.20
N VAL A 167 22.32 4.04 1.10
CA VAL A 167 23.34 3.02 0.81
C VAL A 167 22.77 1.93 -0.10
N LEU A 168 21.62 1.38 0.25
CA LEU A 168 20.97 0.32 -0.55
C LEU A 168 20.57 0.81 -1.94
N ILE A 169 20.04 2.02 -2.07
CA ILE A 169 19.67 2.60 -3.36
C ILE A 169 20.89 2.70 -4.28
N ARG A 170 22.01 3.24 -3.80
CA ARG A 170 23.25 3.34 -4.60
C ARG A 170 23.80 1.97 -4.99
N LEU A 171 23.81 1.04 -4.04
CA LEU A 171 24.28 -0.32 -4.30
C LEU A 171 23.42 -1.02 -5.36
N CYS A 172 22.10 -0.98 -5.20
CA CYS A 172 21.17 -1.60 -6.13
C CYS A 172 21.24 -0.92 -7.51
N ALA A 173 21.38 0.41 -7.57
CA ALA A 173 21.55 1.14 -8.82
C ALA A 173 22.80 0.66 -9.58
N ALA A 174 23.93 0.57 -8.89
CA ALA A 174 25.18 0.07 -9.46
C ALA A 174 25.10 -1.41 -9.86
N PHE A 175 24.43 -2.25 -9.06
CA PHE A 175 24.28 -3.69 -9.34
C PHE A 175 23.36 -3.99 -10.52
N LEU A 176 22.29 -3.20 -10.67
CA LEU A 176 21.30 -3.39 -11.73
C LEU A 176 21.69 -2.71 -13.04
N ASP A 177 22.77 -1.91 -13.05
CA ASP A 177 23.25 -1.25 -14.26
C ASP A 177 23.48 -2.27 -15.39
N GLN A 178 22.94 -1.93 -16.57
CA GLN A 178 23.02 -2.76 -17.79
C GLN A 178 24.18 -2.32 -18.70
N GLY A 179 25.22 -1.70 -18.12
CA GLY A 179 26.38 -1.21 -18.87
C GLY A 179 26.20 0.21 -19.43
N ILE A 180 25.34 1.02 -18.81
CA ILE A 180 25.23 2.45 -19.14
C ILE A 180 26.37 3.21 -18.45
N ALA A 181 26.76 2.79 -17.24
CA ALA A 181 27.91 3.35 -16.56
C ALA A 181 29.22 2.89 -17.20
N TYR A 182 30.18 3.82 -17.30
CA TYR A 182 31.54 3.52 -17.75
C TYR A 182 32.23 2.50 -16.82
N TRP A 183 31.96 2.61 -15.52
CA TRP A 183 32.47 1.69 -14.49
C TRP A 183 31.45 0.60 -14.19
N ARG A 184 31.80 -0.65 -14.50
CA ARG A 184 30.98 -1.81 -14.16
C ARG A 184 31.18 -2.22 -12.71
N MET A 185 30.12 -2.73 -12.09
CA MET A 185 30.22 -3.28 -10.74
C MET A 185 31.14 -4.51 -10.72
N PRO A 186 32.22 -4.49 -9.91
CA PRO A 186 33.10 -5.65 -9.76
C PRO A 186 32.36 -6.86 -9.17
N ASP A 187 32.75 -8.06 -9.59
CA ASP A 187 32.32 -9.33 -9.00
C ASP A 187 30.79 -9.52 -8.93
N ARG A 188 30.06 -8.93 -9.89
CA ARG A 188 28.58 -9.01 -9.98
C ARG A 188 28.05 -10.46 -9.96
N GLU A 189 28.83 -11.40 -10.47
CA GLU A 189 28.48 -12.83 -10.58
C GLU A 189 28.21 -13.49 -9.21
N ASP A 190 28.79 -12.96 -8.13
CA ASP A 190 28.55 -13.50 -6.78
C ASP A 190 27.19 -13.09 -6.20
N GLY A 191 26.45 -12.25 -6.92
CA GLY A 191 25.15 -11.71 -6.53
C GLY A 191 25.23 -10.56 -5.53
N LEU A 192 24.08 -9.91 -5.32
CA LEU A 192 23.98 -8.67 -4.55
C LEU A 192 24.56 -8.79 -3.12
N LEU A 193 24.27 -9.89 -2.43
CA LEU A 193 24.78 -10.12 -1.07
C LEU A 193 26.30 -10.34 -1.04
N GLY A 194 26.86 -11.02 -2.04
CA GLY A 194 28.31 -11.23 -2.16
C GLY A 194 29.03 -9.91 -2.39
N VAL A 195 28.52 -9.10 -3.31
CA VAL A 195 29.06 -7.75 -3.57
C VAL A 195 28.93 -6.86 -2.33
N PHE A 196 27.78 -6.87 -1.64
CA PHE A 196 27.60 -6.11 -0.40
C PHE A 196 28.64 -6.49 0.65
N ARG A 197 28.88 -7.79 0.86
CA ARG A 197 29.89 -8.27 1.82
C ARG A 197 31.30 -7.87 1.45
N ARG A 198 31.66 -7.87 0.16
CA ARG A 198 33.00 -7.40 -0.26
C ARG A 198 33.17 -5.91 -0.04
N LEU A 199 32.23 -5.09 -0.50
CA LEU A 199 32.34 -3.63 -0.41
C LEU A 199 32.28 -3.14 1.04
N PHE A 200 31.35 -3.68 1.83
CA PHE A 200 31.12 -3.27 3.21
C PHE A 200 31.86 -4.16 4.22
N GLY A 201 32.58 -5.19 3.80
CA GLY A 201 33.45 -5.98 4.68
C GLY A 201 34.86 -5.41 4.82
N LEU A 202 35.24 -4.45 3.97
CA LEU A 202 36.54 -3.80 4.06
C LEU A 202 36.67 -3.01 5.38
N PRO A 203 37.82 -3.11 6.08
CA PRO A 203 38.10 -2.35 7.29
C PRO A 203 38.41 -0.90 6.91
N THR A 204 37.36 -0.13 6.64
CA THR A 204 37.45 1.31 6.32
C THR A 204 36.81 2.10 7.44
N GLU A 205 37.42 3.23 7.82
CA GLU A 205 36.79 4.19 8.72
C GLU A 205 35.47 4.66 8.10
N ARG A 206 34.38 4.49 8.85
CA ARG A 206 33.05 4.93 8.43
C ARG A 206 32.71 6.21 9.15
N PRO A 207 32.27 7.25 8.43
CA PRO A 207 31.98 8.55 9.04
C PRO A 207 30.79 8.51 10.00
N ASP A 208 29.91 7.51 9.88
CA ASP A 208 28.70 7.40 10.71
C ASP A 208 28.81 6.20 11.69
N PRO A 209 28.76 6.46 13.02
CA PRO A 209 28.82 5.44 14.07
C PRO A 209 27.75 4.35 13.96
N VAL A 210 26.62 4.62 13.30
CA VAL A 210 25.53 3.63 13.12
C VAL A 210 25.99 2.35 12.40
N TRP A 211 27.11 2.43 11.67
CA TRP A 211 27.68 1.31 10.93
C TRP A 211 28.81 0.59 11.66
N SER A 212 29.11 0.97 12.91
CA SER A 212 30.19 0.37 13.69
C SER A 212 30.03 -1.14 13.82
N GLY A 213 31.10 -1.89 13.52
CA GLY A 213 31.14 -3.34 13.60
C GLY A 213 30.45 -4.08 12.44
N LEU A 214 29.84 -3.39 11.48
CA LEU A 214 29.22 -4.04 10.31
C LEU A 214 30.27 -4.80 9.46
N ASP A 215 31.46 -4.24 9.29
CA ASP A 215 32.55 -4.85 8.53
C ASP A 215 32.93 -6.23 9.11
N ARG A 216 33.05 -6.31 10.45
CA ARG A 216 33.37 -7.54 11.16
C ARG A 216 32.30 -8.60 10.94
N VAL A 217 31.03 -8.23 11.13
CA VAL A 217 29.89 -9.14 10.92
C VAL A 217 29.86 -9.64 9.48
N LEU A 218 30.05 -8.76 8.48
CA LEU A 218 30.03 -9.16 7.07
C LEU A 218 31.20 -10.09 6.71
N ARG A 219 32.40 -9.85 7.25
CA ARG A 219 33.55 -10.74 7.07
C ARG A 219 33.34 -12.11 7.70
N GLU A 220 32.83 -12.16 8.94
CA GLU A 220 32.50 -13.42 9.62
C GLU A 220 31.48 -14.23 8.83
N GLN A 221 30.41 -13.59 8.33
CA GLN A 221 29.40 -14.24 7.50
C GLN A 221 29.98 -14.77 6.18
N ALA A 222 30.87 -13.99 5.54
CA ALA A 222 31.52 -14.40 4.30
C ALA A 222 32.47 -15.59 4.52
N ALA A 223 33.29 -15.55 5.57
CA ALA A 223 34.22 -16.61 5.94
C ALA A 223 33.50 -17.94 6.25
N GLN A 224 32.30 -17.86 6.83
CA GLN A 224 31.46 -19.03 7.13
C GLN A 224 30.55 -19.44 5.97
N GLY A 225 30.65 -18.82 4.79
CA GLY A 225 29.87 -19.18 3.61
C GLY A 225 28.35 -19.02 3.77
N TRP A 226 27.89 -18.00 4.49
CA TRP A 226 26.46 -17.85 4.78
C TRP A 226 25.62 -17.60 3.53
N THR A 227 24.51 -18.33 3.38
CA THR A 227 23.51 -18.10 2.34
C THR A 227 22.65 -16.86 2.67
N ALA A 228 21.93 -16.34 1.66
CA ALA A 228 20.96 -15.26 1.88
C ALA A 228 19.89 -15.66 2.90
N THR A 229 19.33 -16.87 2.78
CA THR A 229 18.34 -17.40 3.73
C THR A 229 18.89 -17.46 5.16
N ARG A 230 20.11 -18.00 5.36
CA ARG A 230 20.75 -18.04 6.68
C ARG A 230 20.93 -16.64 7.26
N THR A 231 21.30 -15.67 6.41
CA THR A 231 21.50 -14.27 6.81
C THR A 231 20.18 -13.63 7.25
N VAL A 232 19.09 -13.85 6.52
CA VAL A 232 17.76 -13.34 6.86
C VAL A 232 17.26 -13.96 8.17
N VAL A 233 17.36 -15.27 8.33
CA VAL A 233 16.97 -15.97 9.57
C VAL A 233 17.76 -15.45 10.78
N TRP A 234 19.08 -15.33 10.64
CA TRP A 234 19.93 -14.74 11.68
C TRP A 234 19.49 -13.31 12.03
N ALA A 235 19.22 -12.45 11.03
CA ALA A 235 18.81 -11.07 11.27
C ALA A 235 17.46 -11.00 12.00
N LEU A 236 16.49 -11.86 11.65
CA LEU A 236 15.19 -11.93 12.33
C LEU A 236 15.34 -12.34 13.80
N HIS A 237 16.21 -13.31 14.10
CA HIS A 237 16.52 -13.67 15.49
C HIS A 237 17.27 -12.56 16.24
N ALA A 238 18.26 -11.93 15.61
CA ALA A 238 19.01 -10.83 16.22
C ALA A 238 18.12 -9.61 16.54
N LEU A 239 17.13 -9.36 15.69
CA LEU A 239 16.07 -8.37 15.90
C LEU A 239 14.95 -8.85 16.82
N GLN A 240 15.07 -10.06 17.39
CA GLN A 240 14.10 -10.67 18.30
C GLN A 240 12.68 -10.69 17.73
N VAL A 241 12.52 -10.89 16.42
CA VAL A 241 11.19 -10.93 15.77
C VAL A 241 10.56 -12.29 16.05
N PRO A 242 9.34 -12.37 16.63
CA PRO A 242 8.64 -13.63 16.83
C PRO A 242 8.41 -14.36 15.51
N GLU A 243 8.62 -15.68 15.47
CA GLU A 243 8.44 -16.51 14.26
C GLU A 243 7.09 -16.30 13.54
N PRO A 244 5.95 -16.20 14.24
CA PRO A 244 4.67 -15.91 13.58
C PRO A 244 4.65 -14.58 12.81
N ALA A 245 5.49 -13.62 13.19
CA ALA A 245 5.59 -12.31 12.55
C ALA A 245 6.62 -12.25 11.42
N TRP A 246 7.39 -13.32 11.17
CA TRP A 246 8.42 -13.32 10.12
C TRP A 246 7.88 -13.00 8.72
N PRO A 247 6.78 -13.61 8.24
CA PRO A 247 6.29 -13.32 6.89
C PRO A 247 5.90 -11.85 6.70
N ALA A 248 5.23 -11.27 7.70
CA ALA A 248 4.85 -9.86 7.68
C ALA A 248 6.07 -8.93 7.73
N THR A 249 7.06 -9.26 8.56
CA THR A 249 8.29 -8.48 8.72
C THR A 249 9.14 -8.50 7.46
N ILE A 250 9.36 -9.67 6.85
CA ILE A 250 10.12 -9.81 5.60
C ILE A 250 9.42 -9.01 4.50
N ARG A 251 8.11 -9.18 4.35
CA ARG A 251 7.31 -8.45 3.35
C ARG A 251 7.44 -6.94 3.54
N ALA A 252 7.27 -6.44 4.77
CA ALA A 252 7.36 -5.02 5.05
C ALA A 252 8.74 -4.43 4.75
N ASN A 253 9.83 -5.18 5.01
CA ASN A 253 11.18 -4.74 4.64
C ASN A 253 11.43 -4.76 3.12
N LEU A 254 10.94 -5.78 2.40
CA LEU A 254 11.06 -5.81 0.93
C LEU A 254 10.31 -4.65 0.25
N LEU A 255 9.23 -4.18 0.88
CA LEU A 255 8.41 -3.07 0.40
C LEU A 255 8.90 -1.70 0.87
N SER A 256 9.93 -1.61 1.71
CA SER A 256 10.48 -0.31 2.14
C SER A 256 11.17 0.42 0.99
N LEU A 257 11.80 -0.34 0.09
CA LEU A 257 12.38 0.13 -1.16
C LEU A 257 11.57 -0.39 -2.35
N ARG A 258 10.32 0.08 -2.48
CA ARG A 258 9.39 -0.33 -3.54
C ARG A 258 10.05 -0.25 -4.91
N GLY A 259 9.89 -1.31 -5.71
CA GLY A 259 10.50 -1.44 -7.04
C GLY A 259 11.88 -2.12 -7.04
N TRP A 260 12.75 -1.84 -6.07
CA TRP A 260 14.11 -2.41 -6.04
C TRP A 260 14.13 -3.91 -5.78
N ALA A 261 13.35 -4.38 -4.80
CA ALA A 261 13.26 -5.80 -4.46
C ALA A 261 12.74 -6.66 -5.63
N GLY A 262 11.89 -6.10 -6.50
CA GLY A 262 11.37 -6.78 -7.69
C GLY A 262 12.31 -6.75 -8.90
N MET A 263 13.31 -5.86 -8.91
CA MET A 263 14.29 -5.76 -9.99
C MET A 263 15.49 -6.69 -9.80
N VAL A 264 15.75 -7.14 -8.57
CA VAL A 264 16.83 -8.09 -8.26
C VAL A 264 16.31 -9.50 -8.55
N PRO A 265 16.81 -10.18 -9.60
CA PRO A 265 16.30 -11.50 -9.97
C PRO A 265 16.61 -12.53 -8.89
N SER A 266 15.65 -13.39 -8.54
CA SER A 266 15.98 -14.65 -7.88
C SER A 266 16.81 -15.50 -8.85
N ARG A 267 17.87 -16.16 -8.36
CA ARG A 267 18.74 -17.01 -9.21
C ARG A 267 17.87 -18.03 -9.96
N GLY A 268 17.86 -17.90 -11.28
CA GLY A 268 17.05 -18.69 -12.22
C GLY A 268 16.94 -18.05 -13.60
N ALA A 269 17.03 -16.73 -13.71
CA ALA A 269 17.12 -16.03 -14.99
C ALA A 269 18.55 -15.51 -15.20
N LEU A 270 19.43 -16.35 -15.74
CA LEU A 270 20.63 -15.86 -16.42
C LEU A 270 20.17 -15.03 -17.63
N PRO A 271 20.55 -13.75 -17.81
CA PRO A 271 20.42 -13.10 -19.10
C PRO A 271 21.62 -13.48 -19.97
N GLY A 272 21.72 -14.77 -20.28
CA GLY A 272 22.60 -15.28 -21.33
C GLY A 272 21.84 -15.31 -22.65
N GLY A 273 21.87 -14.21 -23.40
CA GLY A 273 21.65 -14.18 -24.85
C GLY A 273 20.32 -14.77 -25.38
N ALA A 274 19.21 -14.07 -25.21
CA ALA A 274 17.99 -14.34 -25.99
C ALA A 274 17.11 -13.11 -26.27
N TYR A 275 17.68 -11.90 -26.25
CA TYR A 275 16.91 -10.66 -26.43
C TYR A 275 17.12 -9.95 -27.77
N LEU A 276 17.67 -10.63 -28.77
CA LEU A 276 17.73 -10.14 -30.16
C LEU A 276 17.57 -11.29 -31.16
N ARG A 277 16.32 -11.66 -31.50
CA ARG A 277 15.88 -12.07 -32.85
C ARG A 277 14.40 -12.48 -32.84
N ARG A 278 13.52 -11.53 -33.12
CA ARG A 278 12.25 -11.78 -33.84
C ARG A 278 11.73 -10.48 -34.45
N SER A 279 12.48 -9.98 -35.43
CA SER A 279 12.02 -8.90 -36.31
C SER A 279 12.86 -8.90 -37.59
N ARG A 280 12.72 -9.99 -38.35
CA ARG A 280 12.94 -10.04 -39.81
C ARG A 280 12.45 -11.38 -40.33
N LEU A 281 11.15 -11.44 -40.61
CA LEU A 281 10.55 -12.38 -41.57
C LEU A 281 9.15 -11.82 -41.87
N LEU A 282 9.12 -10.81 -42.74
CA LEU A 282 7.99 -10.42 -43.59
C LEU A 282 8.49 -9.27 -44.48
N ARG A 283 9.42 -9.59 -45.39
CA ARG A 283 9.70 -8.85 -46.62
C ARG A 283 10.60 -9.72 -47.49
N ARG A 284 9.99 -10.52 -48.36
CA ARG A 284 10.34 -10.77 -49.76
C ARG A 284 9.58 -12.00 -50.24
N GLY A 285 8.74 -11.79 -51.26
CA GLY A 285 7.95 -12.84 -51.89
C GLY A 285 6.82 -12.34 -52.79
N HIS A 286 6.91 -11.12 -53.35
CA HIS A 286 6.18 -10.75 -54.57
C HIS A 286 7.22 -10.59 -55.68
N GLY A 287 7.01 -11.32 -56.78
CA GLY A 287 7.90 -11.37 -57.94
C GLY A 287 7.76 -12.70 -58.67
N LEU A 288 6.63 -13.02 -59.30
CA LEU A 288 6.28 -12.78 -60.72
C LEU A 288 6.04 -14.15 -61.39
N SER A 289 4.81 -14.36 -61.84
CA SER A 289 4.39 -15.48 -62.70
C SER A 289 4.85 -15.27 -64.15
N GLY A 290 5.42 -16.32 -64.74
CA GLY A 290 5.32 -16.73 -66.15
C GLY A 290 6.21 -16.02 -67.19
N PRO A 291 6.31 -16.54 -68.44
CA PRO A 291 5.95 -17.89 -68.94
C PRO A 291 7.11 -18.57 -69.72
N GLY A 292 6.96 -19.87 -70.03
CA GLY A 292 7.88 -20.64 -70.88
C GLY A 292 7.73 -22.13 -70.67
#